data_AF-A0A7H0JY80-F1
#
_entry.id   AF-A0A7H0JY80-F1
#
_cell.length_a   1.000
_cell.length_b   1.000
_cell.length_c   1.000
_cell.angle_alpha   90.00
_cell.angle_beta   90.00
_cell.angle_gamma   90.00
#
_symmetry.space_group_name_H-M   'P 1'
#
loop_
_entity.id
_entity.type
_entity.pdbx_description
1 polymer ?
#
loop_
_entity_poly.entity_id
_entity_poly.type
_entity_poly.pdbx_seq_one_letter_code
_entity_poly.pdbx_strand_id
1 'polypeptide(L)' 'MLTDTDLAVLRFAARAPRSLGAREDAIRTELGMSPIRYYQRLNILLDNSEALAAEPQLVRRLQRLRDA' A
#
# COMPACT_ATOMS: atom_id res chain seq x y z
N MET A 1 6.85 -3.94 14.06
CA MET A 1 5.55 -3.41 14.49
C MET A 1 4.82 -2.75 13.33
N LEU A 2 3.72 -3.38 12.93
CA LEU A 2 2.73 -2.88 12.01
C LEU A 2 1.89 -1.78 12.68
N THR A 3 1.69 -0.66 11.99
CA THR A 3 0.91 0.48 12.48
C THR A 3 -0.42 0.62 11.75
N ASP A 4 -1.35 1.42 12.29
CA ASP A 4 -2.62 1.70 11.60
C ASP A 4 -2.42 2.39 10.25
N THR A 5 -1.41 3.26 10.16
CA THR A 5 -1.00 3.88 8.89
C THR A 5 -0.56 2.83 7.86
N ASP A 6 0.09 1.75 8.30
CA ASP A 6 0.53 0.68 7.41
C ASP A 6 -0.66 -0.11 6.86
N LEU A 7 -1.63 -0.41 7.72
CA LEU A 7 -2.88 -1.03 7.30
C LEU A 7 -3.64 -0.11 6.34
N ALA A 8 -3.64 1.20 6.57
CA ALA A 8 -4.23 2.16 5.64
C ALA A 8 -3.52 2.16 4.27
N VAL A 9 -2.18 2.10 4.23
CA VAL A 9 -1.41 1.99 2.99
C VAL A 9 -1.79 0.72 2.21
N LEU A 10 -1.84 -0.44 2.87
CA LEU A 10 -2.21 -1.71 2.23
C LEU A 10 -3.64 -1.69 1.69
N ARG A 11 -4.60 -1.23 2.50
CA ARG A 11 -6.01 -1.16 2.13
C ARG A 11 -6.27 -0.17 1.00
N PHE A 12 -5.57 0.97 1.01
CA PHE A 12 -5.60 1.92 -0.10
C PHE A 12 -5.06 1.27 -1.39
N ALA A 13 -3.93 0.56 -1.33
CA ALA A 13 -3.31 -0.08 -2.48
C ALA A 13 -4.26 -1.06 -3.22
N ALA A 14 -5.15 -1.74 -2.48
CA ALA A 14 -6.15 -2.64 -3.08
C ALA A 14 -7.18 -1.93 -3.99
N ARG A 15 -7.47 -0.66 -3.72
CA ARG A 15 -8.50 0.13 -4.42
C ARG A 15 -7.95 1.35 -5.15
N ALA A 16 -6.63 1.48 -5.22
CA ALA A 16 -5.96 2.63 -5.79
C ALA A 16 -6.36 2.85 -7.26
N PRO A 17 -6.58 4.10 -7.70
CA PRO A 17 -6.89 4.40 -9.09
C PRO A 17 -5.84 3.83 -10.06
N ARG A 18 -6.26 3.49 -11.28
CA ARG A 18 -5.34 3.00 -12.34
C ARG A 18 -4.50 4.12 -12.94
N SER A 19 -5.07 5.32 -13.09
CA SER A 19 -4.35 6.50 -13.55
C SER A 19 -3.32 6.94 -12.51
N LEU A 20 -2.08 7.20 -12.94
CA LEU A 20 -1.00 7.63 -12.06
C LEU A 20 -1.34 8.95 -11.36
N GLY A 21 -1.78 9.97 -12.12
CA GLY A 21 -2.13 11.27 -11.53
C GLY A 21 -3.26 11.17 -10.50
N ALA A 22 -4.35 10.46 -10.85
CA ALA A 22 -5.46 10.25 -9.92
C ALA A 22 -5.02 9.46 -8.67
N ARG A 23 -4.09 8.52 -8.81
CA ARG A 23 -3.54 7.77 -7.69
C ARG A 23 -2.70 8.65 -6.78
N GLU A 24 -1.84 9.50 -7.34
CA GLU A 24 -1.01 10.42 -6.56
C GLU A 24 -1.84 11.46 -5.81
N ASP A 25 -2.88 11.99 -6.44
CA ASP A 25 -3.82 12.90 -5.78
C ASP A 25 -4.59 12.20 -4.66
N ALA A 26 -5.05 10.97 -4.88
CA ALA A 26 -5.72 10.17 -3.85
C ALA A 26 -4.78 9.81 -2.69
N ILE A 27 -3.50 9.51 -2.96
CA ILE A 27 -2.50 9.29 -1.91
C ILE A 27 -2.37 10.54 -1.02
N ARG A 28 -2.26 11.72 -1.64
CA ARG A 28 -2.10 12.98 -0.89
C ARG A 28 -3.33 13.31 -0.06
N THR A 29 -4.52 13.13 -0.62
CA THR A 29 -5.79 13.52 0.01
C THR A 29 -6.28 12.52 1.05
N GLU A 30 -6.17 11.21 0.80
CA GLU A 30 -6.70 10.18 1.69
C GLU A 30 -5.69 9.73 2.75
N LEU A 31 -4.41 9.67 2.41
CA LEU A 31 -3.37 9.17 3.32
C LEU A 31 -2.52 10.29 3.93
N GLY A 32 -2.68 11.54 3.48
CA GLY A 32 -1.91 12.68 3.99
C GLY A 32 -0.40 12.56 3.77
N MET A 33 0.04 11.73 2.81
CA MET A 33 1.45 11.45 2.55
C MET A 33 1.87 11.82 1.14
N SER A 34 3.17 11.99 0.92
CA SER A 34 3.70 12.16 -0.44
C SER A 34 3.65 10.82 -1.19
N PRO A 35 3.44 10.84 -2.53
CA PRO A 35 3.49 9.63 -3.35
C PRO A 35 4.77 8.82 -3.19
N ILE A 36 5.92 9.50 -3.09
CA ILE A 36 7.22 8.86 -2.87
C ILE A 36 7.21 8.06 -1.56
N ARG A 37 6.74 8.65 -0.46
CA ARG A 37 6.69 7.99 0.85
C ARG A 37 5.72 6.81 0.85
N TYR A 38 4.60 6.94 0.14
CA TYR A 38 3.63 5.86 -0.05
C TYR A 38 4.27 4.64 -0.71
N TYR A 39 4.92 4.81 -1.86
CA TYR A 39 5.51 3.67 -2.59
C TYR A 39 6.67 3.03 -1.82
N GLN A 40 7.52 3.84 -1.17
CA GLN A 40 8.56 3.32 -0.29
C GLN A 40 7.96 2.47 0.84
N ARG A 41 6.90 2.97 1.49
CA ARG A 41 6.28 2.25 2.59
C ARG A 41 5.58 0.98 2.11
N LEU A 42 4.84 1.06 1.02
CA LEU A 42 4.17 -0.10 0.42
C LEU A 42 5.18 -1.22 0.11
N ASN A 43 6.30 -0.90 -0.52
CA ASN A 43 7.33 -1.90 -0.82
C ASN A 43 7.84 -2.61 0.44
N ILE A 44 8.13 -1.86 1.52
CA ILE A 44 8.55 -2.46 2.80
C ILE A 44 7.46 -3.37 3.38
N LEU A 45 6.19 -2.96 3.30
CA LEU A 45 5.07 -3.74 3.83
C LEU A 45 4.82 -5.03 3.06
N LEU A 46 5.10 -5.05 1.76
CA LEU A 46 4.96 -6.27 0.96
C LEU A 46 5.97 -7.35 1.33
N ASP A 47 7.10 -6.99 1.95
CA ASP A 47 8.11 -7.95 2.39
C ASP A 47 8.08 -8.17 3.93
N ASN A 48 7.11 -7.57 4.63
CA ASN A 48 6.99 -7.62 6.08
C ASN A 48 6.09 -8.79 6.54
N SER A 49 6.63 -9.67 7.40
CA SER A 49 5.91 -10.81 7.96
C SER A 49 4.71 -10.42 8.83
N GLU A 50 4.76 -9.30 9.56
CA GLU A 50 3.64 -8.81 10.36
C GLU A 50 2.50 -8.31 9.47
N ALA A 51 2.80 -7.64 8.36
CA ALA A 51 1.80 -7.24 7.37
C ALA A 51 1.13 -8.47 6.74
N LEU A 52 1.93 -9.49 6.39
CA LEU A 52 1.43 -10.76 5.87
C LEU A 52 0.57 -11.51 6.89
N ALA A 53 0.90 -11.46 8.18
CA ALA A 53 0.10 -12.08 9.22
C ALA A 53 -1.25 -11.34 9.44
N ALA A 54 -1.25 -10.00 9.35
CA ALA A 54 -2.43 -9.19 9.57
C ALA A 54 -3.43 -9.23 8.41
N GLU A 55 -2.97 -9.14 7.16
CA GLU A 55 -3.82 -9.08 5.96
C GLU A 55 -3.31 -10.06 4.87
N PRO A 56 -3.31 -11.39 5.11
CA PRO A 56 -2.58 -12.35 4.26
C PRO A 56 -2.99 -12.36 2.80
N GLN A 57 -4.31 -12.29 2.54
CA GLN A 57 -4.85 -12.33 1.18
C GLN A 57 -4.53 -11.06 0.40
N LEU A 58 -4.63 -9.91 1.07
CA LEU A 58 -4.33 -8.60 0.49
C LEU A 58 -2.85 -8.48 0.15
N VAL A 59 -1.96 -8.81 1.10
CA VAL A 59 -0.51 -8.75 0.88
C VAL A 59 -0.09 -9.67 -0.27
N ARG A 60 -0.55 -10.93 -0.29
CA ARG A 60 -0.26 -11.86 -1.41
C ARG A 60 -0.79 -11.38 -2.76
N ARG A 61 -1.95 -10.72 -2.78
CA ARG A 61 -2.48 -10.12 -4.01
C ARG A 61 -1.58 -8.97 -4.49
N LEU A 62 -1.18 -8.08 -3.59
CA LEU A 62 -0.32 -6.94 -3.93
C LEU A 62 1.09 -7.38 -4.33
N GLN A 63 1.67 -8.39 -3.68
CA GLN A 63 2.93 -9.02 -4.10
C GLN A 63 2.85 -9.52 -5.55
N ARG A 64 1.79 -10.26 -5.91
CA ARG A 64 1.59 -10.72 -7.29
C ARG A 64 1.42 -9.58 -8.30
N LEU A 65 0.80 -8.47 -7.91
CA LEU A 65 0.66 -7.29 -8.77
C LEU A 65 1.97 -6.51 -8.94
N ARG A 66 2.90 -6.61 -7.99
CA ARG A 66 4.25 -6.01 -8.09
C ARG A 66 5.13 -6.78 -9.07
N ASP A 67 5.00 -8.10 -9.07
CA ASP A 67 5.87 -9.01 -9.82
C ASP A 67 5.35 -9.32 -11.24
N ALA A 68 4.15 -8.82 -11.60
CA ALA A 68 3.51 -8.99 -12.91
C ALA A 68 3.76 -7.80 -13.84
#